data_AF-A0A7C4JNC9-F1
#
_entry.id   AF-A0A7C4JNC9-F1
#
_cell.length_a   1.000
_cell.length_b   1.000
_cell.length_c   1.000
_cell.angle_alpha   90.00
_cell.angle_beta   90.00
_cell.angle_gamma   90.00
#
_symmetry.space_group_name_H-M   'P 1'
#
loop_
_entity.id
_entity.type
_entity.pdbx_description
1 polymer ?
#
loop_
_entity_poly.entity_id
_entity_poly.type
_entity_poly.pdbx_seq_one_letter_code
_entity_poly.pdbx_strand_id
1 'polypeptide(L)'
;SILELLRYIARISDAADSIADVALRFEEIHPVFREAFAESQESIGRISIKENSAFANKTLEKLKLWEVMGVYVFMIRRGSRLIVEPPSRFRIKAGDILFVRGMKKEVDKVLEVAEYASSMVQKS
;
A
#
# COMPACT_ATOMS: atom_id res chain seq x y z
N SER A 1 -30.57 -11.81 6.77
CA SER A 1 -31.26 -10.53 6.54
C SER A 1 -30.24 -9.46 6.21
N ILE A 2 -30.52 -8.53 5.27
CA ILE A 2 -29.65 -7.38 4.94
C ILE A 2 -29.31 -6.55 6.18
N LEU A 3 -30.27 -6.44 7.12
CA LEU A 3 -30.07 -5.73 8.38
C LEU A 3 -28.94 -6.32 9.24
N GLU A 4 -28.80 -7.65 9.24
CA GLU A 4 -27.73 -8.31 10.00
C GLU A 4 -26.36 -8.04 9.35
N LEU A 5 -26.26 -8.05 8.03
CA LEU A 5 -25.02 -7.68 7.32
C LEU A 5 -24.60 -6.24 7.66
N LEU A 6 -25.54 -5.28 7.64
CA LEU A 6 -25.27 -3.89 8.01
C LEU A 6 -24.74 -3.77 9.44
N ARG A 7 -25.29 -4.56 10.37
CA ARG A 7 -24.84 -4.59 11.76
C ARG A 7 -23.38 -5.07 11.87
N TYR A 8 -22.99 -6.08 11.10
CA TYR A 8 -21.60 -6.56 11.09
C TYR A 8 -20.64 -5.54 10.46
N ILE A 9 -21.04 -4.87 9.37
CA ILE A 9 -20.24 -3.82 8.75
C ILE A 9 -20.00 -2.67 9.72
N ALA A 10 -21.04 -2.22 10.43
CA ALA A 10 -20.92 -1.17 11.45
C ALA A 10 -19.93 -1.58 12.54
N ARG A 11 -20.00 -2.81 13.05
CA ARG A 11 -19.06 -3.32 14.05
C ARG A 11 -17.61 -3.33 13.58
N ILE A 12 -17.36 -3.64 12.30
CA ILE A 12 -16.01 -3.57 11.73
C ILE A 12 -15.53 -2.13 11.67
N SER A 13 -16.40 -1.18 11.31
CA SER A 13 -16.09 0.25 11.31
C SER A 13 -15.76 0.77 12.70
N ASP A 14 -16.58 0.45 13.70
CA ASP A 14 -16.37 0.87 15.09
C ASP A 14 -15.04 0.33 15.66
N ALA A 15 -14.69 -0.91 15.30
CA ALA A 15 -13.40 -1.50 15.65
C ALA A 15 -12.23 -0.78 14.95
N ALA A 16 -12.38 -0.41 13.68
CA ALA A 16 -11.37 0.35 12.94
C ALA A 16 -11.14 1.74 13.54
N ASP A 17 -12.20 2.44 13.94
CA ASP A 17 -12.10 3.74 14.63
C ASP A 17 -11.38 3.60 15.97
N SER A 18 -11.65 2.52 16.72
CA SER A 18 -10.96 2.24 17.98
C SER A 18 -9.45 2.02 17.77
N ILE A 19 -9.05 1.34 16.68
CA ILE A 19 -7.63 1.16 16.31
C ILE A 19 -7.01 2.49 15.89
N ALA A 20 -7.73 3.33 15.16
CA ALA A 20 -7.26 4.65 14.74
C ALA A 20 -7.04 5.58 15.94
N ASP A 21 -7.95 5.59 16.91
CA ASP A 21 -7.81 6.38 18.14
C ASP A 21 -6.57 5.98 18.95
N VAL A 22 -6.31 4.67 19.07
CA VAL A 22 -5.06 4.15 19.63
C VAL A 22 -3.89 4.72 18.84
N ALA A 23 -3.82 4.49 17.52
CA ALA A 23 -2.69 4.92 16.68
C ALA A 23 -2.42 6.43 16.72
N LEU A 24 -3.45 7.27 16.88
CA LEU A 24 -3.32 8.74 16.95
C LEU A 24 -2.75 9.24 18.30
N ARG A 25 -2.89 8.46 19.37
CA ARG A 25 -2.45 8.85 20.72
C ARG A 25 -1.01 8.44 21.04
N PHE A 26 -0.46 7.47 20.31
CA PHE A 26 0.90 6.99 20.56
C PHE A 26 1.92 7.73 19.70
N GLU A 27 3.00 8.21 20.34
CA GLU A 27 4.20 8.67 19.62
C GLU A 27 4.98 7.47 19.02
N GLU A 28 4.98 6.33 19.72
CA GLU A 28 5.60 5.09 19.29
C GLU A 28 4.71 3.87 19.56
N ILE A 29 4.66 2.95 18.61
CA ILE A 29 3.89 1.71 18.72
C ILE A 29 4.70 0.68 19.55
N HIS A 30 4.06 0.09 20.56
CA HIS A 30 4.70 -0.94 21.40
C HIS A 30 5.22 -2.13 20.56
N PRO A 31 6.41 -2.69 20.86
CA PRO A 31 7.04 -3.76 20.05
C PRO A 31 6.15 -4.97 19.74
N VAL A 32 5.24 -5.33 20.66
CA VAL A 32 4.28 -6.43 20.47
C VAL A 32 3.45 -6.32 19.18
N PHE A 33 3.08 -5.10 18.77
CA PHE A 33 2.34 -4.91 17.52
C PHE A 33 3.22 -5.15 16.31
N ARG A 34 4.53 -4.82 16.38
CA ARG A 34 5.47 -5.09 15.30
C ARG A 34 5.62 -6.59 15.04
N GLU A 35 5.68 -7.38 16.11
CA GLU A 35 5.70 -8.84 16.04
C GLU A 35 4.39 -9.37 15.45
N ALA A 36 3.24 -8.92 15.95
CA ALA A 36 1.94 -9.31 15.43
C ALA A 36 1.77 -8.98 13.92
N PHE A 37 2.21 -7.80 13.48
CA PHE A 37 2.19 -7.45 12.06
C PHE A 37 3.16 -8.29 11.22
N ALA A 38 4.30 -8.70 11.77
CA ALA A 38 5.26 -9.53 11.08
C ALA A 38 4.74 -10.96 10.81
N GLU A 39 3.89 -11.48 11.70
CA GLU A 39 3.27 -12.81 11.60
C GLU A 39 2.02 -12.85 10.69
N SER A 40 1.45 -11.68 10.37
CA SER A 40 0.29 -11.58 9.49
C SER A 40 0.57 -12.11 8.07
N GLN A 41 -0.40 -12.84 7.51
CA GLN A 41 -0.34 -13.35 6.13
C GLN A 41 -0.47 -12.23 5.10
N GLU A 42 -1.28 -11.21 5.39
CA GLU A 42 -1.35 -9.98 4.61
C GLU A 42 -0.43 -8.91 5.19
N SER A 43 0.16 -8.12 4.31
CA SER A 43 1.06 -7.03 4.71
C SER A 43 0.79 -5.78 3.89
N ILE A 44 1.28 -4.66 4.42
CA ILE A 44 1.28 -3.37 3.74
C ILE A 44 2.72 -3.01 3.38
N GLY A 45 2.95 -2.70 2.10
CA GLY A 45 4.22 -2.23 1.59
C GLY A 45 4.20 -0.74 1.24
N ARG A 46 5.38 -0.12 1.28
CA ARG A 46 5.59 1.27 0.86
C ARG A 46 6.66 1.33 -0.22
N ILE A 47 6.29 1.83 -1.40
CA ILE A 47 7.18 1.96 -2.55
C ILE A 47 7.44 3.44 -2.81
N SER A 48 8.69 3.87 -2.72
CA SER A 48 9.09 5.24 -3.09
C SER A 48 9.55 5.29 -4.54
N ILE A 49 8.90 6.11 -5.36
CA ILE A 49 9.16 6.17 -6.80
C ILE A 49 10.31 7.14 -7.08
N LYS A 50 11.45 6.60 -7.47
CA LYS A 50 12.61 7.38 -7.94
C LYS A 50 12.41 7.85 -9.39
N GLU A 51 13.18 8.85 -9.83
CA GLU A 51 13.13 9.36 -11.21
C GLU A 51 13.33 8.28 -12.27
N ASN A 52 14.20 7.31 -11.96
CA ASN A 52 14.55 6.20 -12.84
C ASN A 52 13.77 4.90 -12.54
N SER A 53 12.69 4.97 -11.75
CA SER A 53 11.88 3.79 -11.44
C SER A 53 11.14 3.29 -12.68
N ALA A 54 11.09 1.97 -12.89
CA ALA A 54 10.28 1.39 -13.96
C ALA A 54 8.77 1.60 -13.78
N PHE A 55 8.33 2.10 -12.63
CA PHE A 55 6.92 2.42 -12.36
C PHE A 55 6.59 3.87 -12.71
N ALA A 56 7.61 4.75 -12.82
CA ALA A 56 7.41 6.15 -13.16
C ALA A 56 6.80 6.31 -14.55
N ASN A 57 5.98 7.35 -14.71
CA ASN A 57 5.26 7.72 -15.94
C ASN A 57 4.28 6.68 -16.50
N LYS A 58 4.05 5.56 -15.80
CA LYS A 58 3.02 4.56 -16.13
C LYS A 58 1.75 4.81 -15.32
N THR A 59 0.62 4.35 -15.87
CA THR A 59 -0.66 4.32 -15.17
C THR A 59 -0.81 3.01 -14.39
N LEU A 60 -1.65 3.00 -13.35
CA LEU A 60 -1.90 1.79 -12.55
C LEU A 60 -2.44 0.63 -13.42
N GLU A 61 -3.35 0.93 -14.35
CA GLU A 61 -3.88 -0.03 -15.33
C GLU A 61 -2.80 -0.63 -16.24
N LYS A 62 -1.74 0.14 -16.55
CA LYS A 62 -0.66 -0.33 -17.41
C LYS A 62 0.29 -1.26 -16.66
N LEU A 63 0.45 -1.04 -15.36
CA LEU A 63 1.28 -1.88 -14.50
C LEU A 63 0.58 -3.19 -14.13
N LYS A 64 -0.75 -3.24 -14.11
CA LYS A 64 -1.53 -4.44 -13.78
C LYS A 64 -1.07 -5.12 -12.48
N LEU A 65 -0.80 -4.30 -11.45
CA LEU A 65 -0.18 -4.78 -10.22
C LEU A 65 -1.06 -5.81 -9.50
N TRP A 66 -2.38 -5.66 -9.58
CA TRP A 66 -3.31 -6.64 -9.02
C TRP A 66 -3.28 -7.94 -9.81
N GLU A 67 -3.45 -7.88 -11.13
CA GLU A 67 -3.60 -9.08 -11.97
C GLU A 67 -2.29 -9.86 -12.14
N VAL A 68 -1.15 -9.17 -12.17
CA VAL A 68 0.17 -9.77 -12.44
C VAL A 68 0.95 -10.04 -11.15
N MET A 69 0.80 -9.19 -10.14
CA MET A 69 1.64 -9.22 -8.94
C MET A 69 0.86 -9.51 -7.65
N GLY A 70 -0.47 -9.58 -7.69
CA GLY A 70 -1.30 -9.87 -6.52
C GLY A 70 -1.37 -8.72 -5.50
N VAL A 71 -0.90 -7.52 -5.86
CA VAL A 71 -0.87 -6.37 -4.93
C VAL A 71 -1.79 -5.26 -5.37
N TYR A 72 -2.47 -4.66 -4.41
CA TYR A 72 -3.42 -3.57 -4.63
C TYR A 72 -2.85 -2.24 -4.10
N VAL A 73 -2.76 -1.24 -4.96
CA VAL A 73 -2.39 0.13 -4.56
C VAL A 73 -3.64 0.82 -4.02
N PHE A 74 -3.74 0.94 -2.70
CA PHE A 74 -4.90 1.55 -2.05
C PHE A 74 -4.71 3.05 -1.79
N MET A 75 -3.46 3.54 -1.83
CA MET A 75 -3.17 4.94 -1.53
C MET A 75 -1.87 5.40 -2.20
N ILE A 76 -1.85 6.65 -2.66
CA ILE A 76 -0.66 7.31 -3.19
C ILE A 76 -0.47 8.64 -2.48
N ARG A 77 0.75 8.91 -1.99
CA ARG A 77 1.14 10.22 -1.48
C ARG A 77 2.03 10.93 -2.50
N ARG A 78 1.66 12.16 -2.87
CA ARG A 78 2.41 13.05 -3.77
C ARG A 78 2.67 14.38 -3.05
N GLY A 79 3.89 14.57 -2.57
CA GLY A 79 4.21 15.71 -1.69
C GLY A 79 3.37 15.67 -0.41
N SER A 80 2.56 16.71 -0.21
CA SER A 80 1.59 16.83 0.90
C SER A 80 0.22 16.25 0.58
N ARG A 81 -0.07 15.90 -0.68
CA ARG A 81 -1.39 15.38 -1.08
C ARG A 81 -1.46 13.87 -0.89
N LEU A 82 -2.58 13.41 -0.36
CA LEU A 82 -2.93 12.00 -0.22
C LEU A 82 -4.07 11.67 -1.18
N ILE A 83 -3.90 10.64 -1.99
CA ILE A 83 -4.89 10.13 -2.93
C ILE A 83 -5.25 8.72 -2.45
N VAL A 84 -6.43 8.60 -1.83
CA VAL A 84 -7.00 7.31 -1.39
C VAL A 84 -7.78 6.73 -2.57
N GLU A 85 -7.67 5.42 -2.77
CA GLU A 85 -8.28 4.68 -3.89
C GLU A 85 -8.01 5.34 -5.25
N PRO A 86 -6.73 5.44 -5.67
CA PRO A 86 -6.38 6.07 -6.93
C PRO A 86 -7.06 5.34 -8.11
N PRO A 87 -7.61 6.06 -9.10
CA PRO A 87 -8.26 5.43 -10.24
C PRO A 87 -7.24 4.69 -11.12
N SER A 88 -7.69 3.71 -11.89
CA SER A 88 -6.84 2.90 -12.78
C SER A 88 -5.96 3.74 -13.75
N ARG A 89 -6.51 4.86 -14.25
CA ARG A 89 -5.82 5.84 -15.12
C ARG A 89 -4.83 6.74 -14.39
N PHE A 90 -4.68 6.62 -13.07
CA PHE A 90 -3.78 7.46 -12.29
C PHE A 90 -2.34 7.23 -12.74
N ARG A 91 -1.67 8.30 -13.17
CA ARG A 91 -0.27 8.26 -13.62
C ARG A 91 0.68 8.48 -12.45
N ILE A 92 1.53 7.49 -12.23
CA ILE A 92 2.60 7.53 -11.23
C ILE A 92 3.70 8.45 -11.71
N LYS A 93 4.26 9.25 -10.79
CA LYS A 93 5.35 10.19 -11.03
C LYS A 93 6.49 9.93 -10.05
N ALA A 94 7.69 10.37 -10.42
CA ALA A 94 8.81 10.45 -9.49
C ALA A 94 8.42 11.30 -8.27
N GLY A 95 8.86 10.87 -7.09
CA GLY A 95 8.49 11.47 -5.80
C GLY A 95 7.17 10.97 -5.23
N ASP A 96 6.40 10.16 -5.96
CA ASP A 96 5.24 9.48 -5.40
C ASP A 96 5.67 8.41 -4.41
N ILE A 97 4.82 8.17 -3.42
CA ILE A 97 4.89 7.02 -2.53
C ILE A 97 3.60 6.22 -2.67
N LEU A 98 3.73 4.99 -3.14
CA LEU A 98 2.63 4.05 -3.27
C LEU A 98 2.56 3.22 -2.01
N PHE A 99 1.35 3.05 -1.48
CA PHE A 99 1.03 2.10 -0.44
C PHE A 99 0.27 0.94 -1.06
N VAL A 100 0.81 -0.26 -0.86
CA VAL A 100 0.28 -1.50 -1.44
C VAL A 100 -0.15 -2.46 -0.35
N ARG A 101 -1.18 -3.27 -0.61
CA ARG A 101 -1.57 -4.39 0.25
C ARG A 101 -1.65 -5.67 -0.57
N GLY A 102 -1.39 -6.81 0.06
CA GLY A 102 -1.45 -8.13 -0.54
C GLY A 102 -0.88 -9.19 0.40
N MET A 103 -0.74 -10.44 -0.06
CA MET A 103 -0.03 -11.43 0.73
C MET A 103 1.44 -11.00 0.90
N LYS A 104 2.04 -11.31 2.04
CA LYS A 104 3.42 -10.91 2.36
C LYS A 104 4.42 -11.18 1.23
N LYS A 105 4.41 -12.40 0.68
CA LYS A 105 5.24 -12.82 -0.46
C LYS A 105 5.08 -11.94 -1.72
N GLU A 106 3.87 -11.42 -1.98
CA GLU A 106 3.56 -10.62 -3.17
C GLU A 106 4.00 -9.16 -2.96
N VAL A 107 3.80 -8.66 -1.75
CA VAL A 107 4.30 -7.36 -1.33
C VAL A 107 5.83 -7.33 -1.40
N ASP A 108 6.50 -8.31 -0.82
CA ASP A 108 7.97 -8.40 -0.85
C ASP A 108 8.49 -8.43 -2.30
N LYS A 109 7.86 -9.24 -3.16
CA LYS A 109 8.20 -9.31 -4.59
C LYS A 109 8.02 -7.97 -5.32
N VAL A 110 6.96 -7.20 -5.03
CA VAL A 110 6.78 -5.88 -5.68
C VAL A 110 7.80 -4.85 -5.19
N LEU A 111 8.19 -4.93 -3.91
CA LEU A 111 9.25 -4.08 -3.36
C LEU A 111 10.58 -4.36 -4.08
N GLU A 112 10.95 -5.63 -4.21
CA GLU A 112 12.17 -6.06 -4.93
C GLU A 112 12.16 -5.57 -6.39
N VAL A 113 11.05 -5.74 -7.10
CA VAL A 113 10.93 -5.28 -8.50
C VAL A 113 11.07 -3.76 -8.59
N ALA A 114 10.47 -3.01 -7.67
CA ALA A 114 10.56 -1.55 -7.67
C ALA A 114 12.00 -1.06 -7.38
N GLU A 115 12.74 -1.78 -6.53
CA GLU A 115 14.14 -1.50 -6.23
C GLU A 115 15.08 -1.89 -7.38
N TYR A 116 14.95 -3.12 -7.90
CA TYR A 116 15.79 -3.62 -9.00
C TYR A 116 15.59 -2.82 -10.29
N ALA A 117 14.36 -2.40 -10.58
CA ALA A 117 14.08 -1.48 -11.67
C ALA A 117 14.84 -0.15 -11.55
N SER A 118 15.11 0.30 -10.33
CA SER A 118 15.84 1.53 -10.06
C SER A 118 17.36 1.36 -10.19
N SER A 119 17.90 0.12 -10.12
CA SER A 119 19.34 -0.15 -10.21
C SER A 119 19.83 -0.44 -11.64
N MET A 120 18.98 -0.99 -12.51
CA MET A 120 19.33 -1.27 -13.93
C MET A 120 19.51 0.01 -14.76
N VAL A 121 18.79 1.09 -14.44
CA VAL A 121 18.90 2.38 -15.17
C VAL A 121 20.17 3.15 -14.81
N GLN A 122 20.87 2.82 -13.71
CA GLN A 122 22.15 3.45 -13.35
C GLN A 122 23.38 2.81 -14.04
N LYS A 123 23.21 1.67 -14.73
CA LYS A 123 24.28 0.92 -15.38
C LYS A 123 24.25 0.98 -16.92
N SER A 124 23.49 1.88 -17.51
CA SER A 124 23.47 2.19 -18.95
C SER A 124 23.67 3.67 -19.18
#